data_AF-A0A327NJE6-F1
#
_entry.id   AF-A0A327NJE6-F1
#
_cell.length_a   1.000
_cell.length_b   1.000
_cell.length_c   1.000
_cell.angle_alpha   90.00
_cell.angle_beta   90.00
_cell.angle_gamma   90.00
#
_symmetry.space_group_name_H-M   'P 1'
#
loop_
_entity.id
_entity.type
_entity.pdbx_description
1 polymer ?
#
loop_
_entity_poly.entity_id
_entity_poly.type
_entity_poly.pdbx_seq_one_letter_code
_entity_poly.pdbx_strand_id
1 'polypeptide(L)'
;MEAQRKKLDPLVIRFIATTLILANGSTTTLDVKKSLRQRGYEARQADVSQWLLVICFWENWAVKDNGKHRIYSFPKIALPLPVNN
;
A
#
# COMPACT_ATOMS: atom_id res chain seq x y z
N MET A 1 10.07 -21.57 20.36
CA MET A 1 9.05 -20.65 20.91
C MET A 1 8.23 -20.12 19.75
N GLU A 2 6.96 -20.50 19.64
CA GLU A 2 6.08 -19.89 18.64
C GLU A 2 5.79 -18.45 19.08
N ALA A 3 6.40 -17.48 18.41
CA ALA A 3 6.05 -16.08 18.60
C ALA A 3 4.61 -15.89 18.11
N GLN A 4 3.69 -15.66 19.04
CA GLN A 4 2.29 -15.37 18.72
C GLN A 4 2.24 -14.13 17.84
N ARG A 5 1.87 -14.30 16.56
CA ARG A 5 1.84 -13.19 15.60
C ARG A 5 0.67 -12.26 15.92
N LYS A 6 0.91 -10.96 15.75
CA LYS A 6 -0.13 -9.94 15.93
C LYS A 6 -1.20 -10.10 14.86
N LYS A 7 -2.47 -10.01 15.26
CA LYS A 7 -3.60 -9.96 14.32
C LYS A 7 -3.47 -8.75 13.42
N LEU A 8 -3.89 -8.91 12.16
CA LEU A 8 -3.83 -7.87 11.16
C LEU A 8 -4.97 -6.86 11.37
N ASP A 9 -4.63 -5.57 11.45
CA ASP A 9 -5.54 -4.44 11.58
C ASP A 9 -5.45 -3.56 10.31
N PRO A 10 -6.59 -3.14 9.71
CA PRO A 10 -6.60 -2.28 8.52
C PRO A 10 -5.81 -0.97 8.67
N LEU A 11 -5.83 -0.35 9.85
CA LEU A 11 -5.10 0.89 10.12
C LEU A 11 -3.59 0.69 10.05
N VAL A 12 -3.11 -0.48 10.45
CA VAL A 12 -1.69 -0.83 10.34
C VAL A 12 -1.30 -1.06 8.88
N ILE A 13 -2.16 -1.71 8.09
CA ILE A 13 -1.94 -1.89 6.64
C ILE A 13 -1.82 -0.52 5.96
N ARG A 14 -2.76 0.38 6.27
CA ARG A 14 -2.78 1.76 5.80
C ARG A 14 -1.46 2.46 6.14
N PHE A 15 -1.10 2.51 7.43
CA PHE A 15 0.12 3.16 7.88
C PHE A 15 1.38 2.66 7.16
N ILE A 16 1.53 1.34 7.04
CA ILE A 16 2.68 0.74 6.36
C ILE A 16 2.68 1.06 4.86
N ALA A 17 1.53 0.95 4.19
CA ALA A 17 1.41 1.27 2.78
C ALA A 17 1.73 2.75 2.50
N THR A 18 1.16 3.68 3.27
CA THR A 18 1.46 5.12 3.20
C THR A 18 2.95 5.37 3.38
N THR A 19 3.59 4.74 4.38
CA THR A 19 5.03 4.88 4.62
C THR A 19 5.86 4.42 3.42
N LEU A 20 5.49 3.28 2.81
CA LEU A 20 6.18 2.75 1.64
C LEU A 20 5.98 3.64 0.40
N ILE A 21 4.78 4.18 0.20
CA ILE A 21 4.50 5.12 -0.89
C ILE A 21 5.30 6.41 -0.70
N LEU A 22 5.38 6.95 0.53
CA LEU A 22 6.19 8.13 0.83
C LEU A 22 7.69 7.87 0.57
N ALA A 23 8.20 6.70 0.94
CA ALA A 23 9.61 6.36 0.80
C ALA A 23 10.02 6.05 -0.65
N ASN A 24 9.16 5.35 -1.39
CA ASN A 24 9.51 4.75 -2.69
C ASN A 24 8.70 5.34 -3.87
N GLY A 25 7.77 6.26 -3.60
CA GLY A 25 6.78 6.76 -4.57
C GLY A 25 5.62 5.80 -4.86
N SER A 26 5.76 4.51 -4.51
CA SER A 26 4.72 3.49 -4.71
C SER A 26 4.92 2.28 -3.81
N THR A 27 3.91 1.41 -3.73
CA THR A 27 3.99 0.13 -3.03
C THR A 27 3.16 -0.94 -3.72
N THR A 28 3.49 -2.21 -3.47
CA THR A 28 2.66 -3.36 -3.83
C THR A 28 2.12 -4.09 -2.61
N THR A 29 1.16 -4.98 -2.80
CA THR A 29 0.68 -5.91 -1.76
C THR A 29 1.83 -6.72 -1.15
N LEU A 30 2.83 -7.12 -1.96
CA LEU A 30 3.95 -7.93 -1.49
C LEU A 30 4.87 -7.12 -0.56
N ASP A 31 5.12 -5.85 -0.88
CA ASP A 31 5.97 -4.97 -0.06
C ASP A 31 5.33 -4.72 1.31
N VAL A 32 4.04 -4.39 1.32
CA VAL A 32 3.26 -4.19 2.55
C VAL A 32 3.27 -5.46 3.40
N LYS A 33 3.00 -6.62 2.80
CA LYS A 33 3.05 -7.92 3.48
C LYS A 33 4.43 -8.22 4.09
N LYS A 34 5.52 -8.00 3.36
CA LYS A 34 6.88 -8.21 3.86
C LYS A 34 7.14 -7.30 5.07
N SER A 35 6.81 -6.02 4.95
CA SER A 35 6.98 -5.03 6.02
C SER A 35 6.16 -5.35 7.27
N LEU A 36 4.92 -5.83 7.11
CA LEU A 36 4.07 -6.31 8.20
C LEU A 36 4.63 -7.55 8.88
N ARG A 37 5.09 -8.55 8.12
CA ARG A 37 5.67 -9.78 8.68
C ARG A 37 6.95 -9.52 9.46
N GLN A 38 7.80 -8.60 8.98
CA GLN A 38 9.00 -8.14 9.70
C GLN A 38 8.65 -7.51 11.06
N ARG A 39 7.45 -6.94 11.19
CA ARG A 39 6.93 -6.34 12.44
C ARG A 39 6.12 -7.32 13.31
N GLY A 40 6.12 -8.61 12.95
CA GLY A 40 5.48 -9.68 13.71
C GLY A 40 3.98 -9.87 13.46
N TYR A 41 3.42 -9.29 12.39
CA TYR A 41 2.01 -9.46 12.05
C TYR A 41 1.75 -10.73 11.22
N GLU A 42 0.59 -11.35 11.41
CA GLU A 42 0.08 -12.41 10.54
C GLU A 42 -0.51 -11.82 9.25
N ALA A 43 0.35 -11.43 8.32
CA ALA A 43 -0.08 -10.87 7.04
C ALA A 43 -0.19 -11.97 5.96
N ARG A 44 -1.42 -12.34 5.60
CA ARG A 44 -1.72 -13.21 4.44
C ARG A 44 -1.89 -12.35 3.18
N GLN A 45 -1.57 -12.93 2.02
CA GLN A 45 -1.60 -12.20 0.75
C GLN A 45 -3.00 -11.67 0.43
N ALA A 46 -4.03 -12.51 0.58
CA ALA A 46 -5.41 -12.17 0.28
C ALA A 46 -5.90 -11.02 1.17
N ASP A 47 -5.70 -11.13 2.49
CA ASP A 47 -6.12 -10.12 3.46
C ASP A 47 -5.48 -8.75 3.18
N VAL A 48 -4.15 -8.74 2.96
CA VAL A 48 -3.44 -7.49 2.63
C VAL A 48 -3.94 -6.93 1.31
N SER A 49 -4.15 -7.77 0.29
CA SER A 49 -4.60 -7.31 -1.02
C SER A 49 -6.01 -6.71 -0.97
N GLN A 50 -6.92 -7.32 -0.22
CA GLN A 50 -8.29 -6.84 -0.07
C GLN A 50 -8.31 -5.51 0.66
N TRP A 51 -7.65 -5.42 1.82
CA TRP A 51 -7.60 -4.17 2.57
C TRP A 51 -6.88 -3.06 1.84
N LEU A 52 -5.77 -3.35 1.14
CA LEU A 52 -5.04 -2.34 0.38
C LEU A 52 -5.88 -1.77 -0.78
N LEU A 53 -6.72 -2.60 -1.40
CA LEU A 53 -7.69 -2.14 -2.39
C LEU A 53 -8.77 -1.25 -1.76
N VAL A 54 -9.33 -1.64 -0.61
CA VAL A 54 -10.30 -0.81 0.13
C VAL A 54 -9.68 0.54 0.49
N ILE A 55 -8.49 0.54 1.12
CA ILE A 55 -7.77 1.76 1.50
C ILE A 55 -7.51 2.65 0.29
N CYS A 56 -7.06 2.06 -0.83
CA CYS A 56 -6.82 2.79 -2.07
C CYS A 56 -8.06 3.56 -2.54
N PHE A 57 -9.24 2.93 -2.51
CA PHE A 57 -10.49 3.60 -2.88
C PHE A 57 -10.88 4.69 -1.89
N TRP A 58 -10.79 4.41 -0.58
CA TRP A 58 -11.16 5.35 0.47
C TRP A 58 -10.27 6.58 0.52
N GLU A 59 -8.98 6.43 0.23
CA GLU A 59 -8.02 7.54 0.23
C GLU A 59 -7.78 8.16 -1.14
N ASN A 60 -8.51 7.73 -2.16
CA ASN A 60 -8.36 8.20 -3.53
C ASN A 60 -6.89 8.07 -4.04
N TRP A 61 -6.24 6.96 -3.73
CA TRP A 61 -4.92 6.63 -4.26
C TRP A 61 -5.01 6.22 -5.72
N ALA A 62 -3.94 6.46 -6.47
CA ALA A 62 -3.79 5.91 -7.80
C ALA A 62 -3.41 4.42 -7.71
N VAL A 63 -4.06 3.60 -8.53
CA VAL A 63 -3.73 2.18 -8.69
C VAL A 63 -3.53 1.84 -10.16
N LYS A 64 -2.43 1.15 -10.46
CA LYS A 64 -2.16 0.57 -11.78
C LYS A 64 -2.03 -0.94 -11.65
N ASP A 65 -2.80 -1.68 -12.42
CA ASP A 65 -2.61 -3.12 -12.58
C ASP A 65 -1.68 -3.38 -13.78
N ASN A 66 -0.62 -4.15 -13.57
CA ASN A 66 0.32 -4.53 -14.64
C ASN A 66 0.10 -5.95 -15.17
N GLY A 67 -1.02 -6.60 -14.81
CA GLY A 67 -1.35 -7.97 -15.18
C GLY A 67 -0.73 -9.04 -14.27
N LYS A 68 0.22 -8.67 -13.40
CA LYS A 68 0.79 -9.56 -12.37
C LYS A 68 0.43 -9.12 -10.96
N HIS A 69 0.42 -7.82 -10.72
CA HIS A 69 0.06 -7.22 -9.43
C HIS A 69 -0.34 -5.76 -9.60
N ARG A 70 -0.99 -5.24 -8.56
CA ARG A 70 -1.34 -3.82 -8.44
C ARG A 70 -0.21 -3.04 -7.80
N ILE A 71 0.04 -1.87 -8.36
CA ILE A 71 0.97 -0.86 -7.86
C ILE A 71 0.13 0.32 -7.38
N TYR A 72 0.31 0.67 -6.10
CA TYR A 72 -0.43 1.73 -5.41
C TYR A 72 0.49 2.93 -5.20
N SER A 73 -0.01 4.14 -5.41
CA SER A 73 0.73 5.39 -5.24
C SER A 73 -0.22 6.54 -4.92
N PHE A 74 0.28 7.64 -4.37
CA PHE A 74 -0.53 8.85 -4.23
C PHE A 74 -0.92 9.40 -5.60
N PRO A 75 -2.09 10.06 -5.71
CA PRO A 75 -2.49 10.70 -6.95
C PRO A 75 -1.46 11.75 -7.34
N LYS A 76 -1.00 11.71 -8.60
CA LYS A 76 -0.18 12.78 -9.16
C LYS A 76 -1.11 13.93 -9.48
N ILE A 77 -0.94 15.06 -8.81
CA ILE A 77 -1.52 16.32 -9.28
C ILE A 77 -0.76 16.65 -10.56
N ALA A 78 -1.45 16.64 -11.70
CA ALA A 78 -0.90 17.24 -12.91
C ALA A 78 -0.75 18.74 -12.59
N LEU A 79 0.47 19.19 -12.31
CA LEU A 79 0.75 20.61 -12.29
C LEU A 79 0.45 21.11 -13.71
N PRO A 80 -0.43 22.12 -13.89
CA PRO A 80 -0.68 22.68 -15.20
C PRO A 80 0.67 23.14 -15.78
N LEU A 81 0.95 22.74 -17.01
CA LEU A 81 2.14 23.20 -17.73
C LEU A 81 2.12 24.73 -17.73
N PRO A 82 3.25 25.42 -17.47
CA PRO A 82 3.30 26.86 -17.61
C PRO A 82 2.91 27.22 -19.04
N VAL A 83 1.86 28.03 -19.19
CA VAL A 83 1.50 28.65 -20.46
C VAL A 83 2.58 29.66 -20.76
N ASN A 84 3.51 29.32 -21.65
CA ASN A 84 4.47 30.28 -22.16
C ASN A 84 3.70 31.23 -23.08
N ASN A 85 3.56 32.49 -22.65
CA ASN A 85 3.14 33.62 -23.48
C ASN A 85 4.32 34.15 -24.30
#